data_AF-A0AA95SEF2-F1
#
_entry.id   AF-A0AA95SEF2-F1
#
_cell.length_a   1.000
_cell.length_b   1.000
_cell.length_c   1.000
_cell.angle_alpha   90.00
_cell.angle_beta   90.00
_cell.angle_gamma   90.00
#
_symmetry.space_group_name_H-M   'P 1'
#
loop_
_entity.id
_entity.type
_entity.pdbx_description
1 polymer ?
#
loop_
_entity_poly.entity_id
_entity_poly.type
_entity_poly.pdbx_seq_one_letter_code
_entity_poly.pdbx_strand_id
1 'polypeptide(L)'
;MKAELGRERIPWSIINKGIHENISYTHTNGAVYRINQLSEQVNGYRPKRELTQEDVKLTPKKSKFSRLEFIEFISRHLEQIIHLKLKISDQRLKQHHLSPKGLGDDLYFLTESYHRQNRLFNGKYSMTDFITPQALLKLQQKEKVKLIFEHMIPKNLYLNRLVNKAQQGILTYDEIYNVLMKYYYTCTVTEDEDNSLPPSKMQDGWDRQNAFYRYQLAEIEFIENPKTFW
;
A
#
# COMPACT_ATOMS: atom_id res chain seq x y z
N MET A 1 11.61 8.41 -10.91
CA MET A 1 11.25 9.34 -12.01
C MET A 1 11.78 10.72 -11.63
N LYS A 2 12.25 11.55 -12.58
CA LYS A 2 12.71 12.92 -12.30
C LYS A 2 12.04 13.85 -13.31
N ALA A 3 11.62 15.04 -12.91
CA ALA A 3 11.15 16.06 -13.84
C ALA A 3 12.34 16.96 -14.24
N GLU A 4 12.46 17.27 -15.53
CA GLU A 4 13.45 18.23 -16.01
C GLU A 4 12.85 19.63 -15.97
N LEU A 5 13.46 20.50 -15.16
CA LEU A 5 13.12 21.93 -15.09
C LEU A 5 14.39 22.70 -15.43
N GLY A 6 14.50 23.13 -16.68
CA GLY A 6 15.76 23.67 -17.21
C GLY A 6 16.84 22.58 -17.34
N ARG A 7 17.99 22.77 -16.70
CA ARG A 7 19.14 21.83 -16.74
C ARG A 7 19.24 20.92 -15.52
N GLU A 8 18.38 21.09 -14.51
CA GLU A 8 18.37 20.26 -13.31
C GLU A 8 17.24 19.22 -13.33
N ARG A 9 17.53 18.07 -12.70
CA ARG A 9 16.59 16.95 -12.55
C ARG A 9 16.08 16.88 -11.12
N ILE A 10 14.83 17.27 -10.90
CA ILE A 10 14.22 17.23 -9.56
C ILE A 10 13.70 15.81 -9.27
N PRO A 11 14.08 15.20 -8.13
CA PRO A 11 13.53 13.92 -7.69
C PRO A 11 12.00 13.97 -7.51
N TRP A 12 11.29 12.97 -8.02
CA TRP A 12 9.83 12.86 -7.90
C TRP A 12 9.31 12.88 -6.46
N SER A 13 10.10 12.41 -5.49
CA SER A 13 9.74 12.46 -4.07
C SER A 13 9.54 13.88 -3.55
N ILE A 14 10.32 14.85 -4.05
CA ILE A 14 10.23 16.27 -3.67
C ILE A 14 8.97 16.90 -4.29
N ILE A 15 8.71 16.58 -5.57
CA ILE A 15 7.52 17.05 -6.29
C ILE A 15 6.24 16.52 -5.61
N ASN A 16 6.22 15.22 -5.31
CA ASN A 16 5.05 14.58 -4.71
C ASN A 16 4.74 15.14 -3.31
N LYS A 17 5.78 15.32 -2.48
CA LYS A 17 5.62 15.94 -1.15
C LYS A 17 5.01 17.34 -1.23
N GLY A 18 5.50 18.16 -2.16
CA GLY A 18 5.02 19.52 -2.29
C GLY A 18 3.64 19.67 -2.95
N ILE A 19 3.19 18.73 -3.81
CA ILE A 19 1.80 18.66 -4.30
C ILE A 19 0.85 18.44 -3.12
N HIS A 20 1.17 17.48 -2.24
CA HIS A 20 0.31 17.12 -1.11
C HIS A 20 0.27 18.20 -0.02
N GLU A 21 1.37 18.93 0.17
CA GLU A 21 1.49 19.94 1.22
C GLU A 21 1.15 21.37 0.74
N ASN A 22 0.82 21.57 -0.55
CA ASN A 22 0.58 22.89 -1.16
C ASN A 22 1.76 23.87 -1.00
N ILE A 23 2.97 23.35 -0.90
CA ILE A 23 4.19 24.14 -0.66
C ILE A 23 4.82 24.53 -2.01
N SER A 24 5.38 25.74 -2.11
CA SER A 24 6.18 26.15 -3.27
C SER A 24 7.61 25.63 -3.18
N TYR A 25 8.19 25.22 -4.30
CA TYR A 25 9.61 24.88 -4.37
C TYR A 25 10.42 26.11 -4.81
N THR A 26 11.48 26.45 -4.06
CA THR A 26 12.44 27.48 -4.46
C THR A 26 13.68 26.81 -5.05
N HIS A 27 13.92 27.05 -6.32
CA HIS A 27 15.05 26.51 -7.06
C HIS A 27 16.37 27.20 -6.65
N THR A 28 17.50 26.56 -6.93
CA THR A 28 18.85 27.03 -6.56
C THR A 28 19.20 28.40 -7.16
N ASN A 29 18.55 28.79 -8.26
CA ASN A 29 18.67 30.12 -8.88
C ASN A 29 17.71 31.17 -8.30
N GLY A 30 16.97 30.86 -7.24
CA GLY A 30 16.01 31.76 -6.59
C GLY A 30 14.61 31.79 -7.22
N ALA A 31 14.36 31.05 -8.31
CA ALA A 31 13.03 30.96 -8.90
C ALA A 31 12.08 30.13 -8.02
N VAL A 32 10.89 30.68 -7.74
CA VAL A 32 9.85 30.00 -6.94
C VAL A 32 8.82 29.38 -7.87
N TYR A 33 8.67 28.06 -7.80
CA TYR A 33 7.71 27.31 -8.58
C TYR A 33 6.54 26.88 -7.70
N ARG A 34 5.33 27.33 -8.04
CA ARG A 34 4.10 26.78 -7.46
C ARG A 34 3.87 25.41 -8.08
N ILE A 35 3.75 24.40 -7.24
CA ILE A 35 3.82 23.00 -7.69
C ILE A 35 2.62 22.60 -8.58
N ASN A 36 1.47 23.28 -8.44
CA ASN A 36 0.32 23.11 -9.34
C ASN A 36 0.60 23.58 -10.78
N GLN A 37 1.59 24.46 -11.00
CA GLN A 37 2.01 24.90 -12.35
C GLN A 37 3.04 23.92 -12.95
N LEU A 38 3.77 23.18 -12.12
CA LEU A 38 4.73 22.17 -12.57
C LEU A 38 4.02 20.92 -13.13
N SER A 39 2.84 20.57 -12.61
CA SER A 39 2.02 19.49 -13.16
C SER A 39 1.47 19.78 -14.56
N GLU A 40 1.25 21.06 -14.90
CA GLU A 40 0.75 21.45 -16.22
C GLU A 40 1.84 21.37 -17.31
N GLN A 41 3.10 21.71 -16.97
CA GLN A 41 4.22 21.61 -17.91
C GLN A 41 4.63 20.17 -18.25
N VAL A 42 4.34 19.21 -17.37
CA VAL A 42 4.58 17.77 -17.62
C VAL A 42 3.48 17.14 -18.49
N ASN A 43 2.31 17.78 -18.61
CA ASN A 43 1.12 17.27 -19.30
C ASN A 43 0.95 17.75 -20.75
N GLY A 44 2.00 18.25 -21.39
CA GLY A 44 1.99 18.79 -22.76
C GLY A 44 1.78 17.79 -23.90
N TYR A 45 1.02 16.71 -23.72
CA TYR A 45 0.61 15.81 -24.82
C TYR A 45 -0.92 15.64 -24.85
N ARG A 46 -1.59 16.39 -25.74
CA ARG A 46 -2.98 16.14 -26.16
C ARG A 46 -3.00 15.67 -27.62
N PRO A 47 -3.54 14.50 -27.96
CA PRO A 47 -3.86 14.17 -29.34
C PRO A 47 -5.08 14.98 -29.80
N LYS A 48 -4.94 15.70 -30.91
CA LYS A 48 -6.08 16.24 -31.68
C LYS A 48 -6.63 15.13 -32.59
N ARG A 49 -7.61 14.36 -32.13
CA ARG A 49 -8.58 13.68 -33.00
C ARG A 49 -9.75 13.13 -32.19
N GLU A 50 -10.97 13.36 -32.65
CA GLU A 50 -12.15 12.65 -32.18
C GLU A 50 -12.03 11.17 -32.59
N LEU A 51 -12.14 10.28 -31.61
CA LEU A 51 -12.02 8.82 -31.77
C LEU A 51 -13.32 8.25 -32.36
N THR A 52 -13.22 7.51 -33.45
CA THR A 52 -14.30 6.65 -33.96
C THR A 52 -14.26 5.28 -33.28
N GLN A 53 -15.38 4.56 -33.30
CA GLN A 53 -15.58 3.30 -32.56
C GLN A 53 -14.68 2.12 -33.00
N GLU A 54 -13.80 2.28 -33.99
CA GLU A 54 -12.94 1.20 -34.49
C GLU A 54 -11.53 1.15 -33.90
N ASP A 55 -11.13 2.10 -33.03
CA ASP A 55 -9.79 2.11 -32.40
C ASP A 55 -9.66 1.23 -31.14
N VAL A 56 -10.64 0.37 -30.85
CA VAL A 56 -10.61 -0.53 -29.68
C VAL A 56 -9.82 -1.82 -29.98
N LYS A 57 -8.51 -1.67 -30.17
CA LYS A 57 -7.52 -2.67 -29.73
C LYS A 57 -6.43 -1.99 -28.92
N LEU A 58 -6.84 -1.29 -27.86
CA LEU A 58 -5.95 -0.95 -26.77
C LEU A 58 -5.55 -2.25 -26.07
N THR A 59 -4.34 -2.75 -26.34
CA THR A 59 -3.64 -3.53 -25.32
C THR A 59 -3.46 -2.60 -24.12
N PRO A 60 -4.08 -2.87 -22.96
CA PRO A 60 -3.96 -1.96 -21.84
C PRO A 60 -2.52 -2.01 -21.37
N LYS A 61 -1.81 -0.88 -21.42
CA LYS A 61 -0.58 -0.66 -20.64
C LYS A 61 -0.88 -1.15 -19.24
N LYS A 62 -0.12 -2.15 -18.75
CA LYS A 62 -0.22 -2.60 -17.37
C LYS A 62 -0.16 -1.37 -16.47
N SER A 63 -1.27 -1.07 -15.79
CA SER A 63 -1.30 0.00 -14.79
C SER A 63 -0.20 -0.29 -13.78
N LYS A 64 0.70 0.66 -13.56
CA LYS A 64 1.76 0.51 -12.56
C LYS A 64 1.10 0.62 -11.19
N PHE A 65 1.36 -0.33 -10.31
CA PHE A 65 0.86 -0.29 -8.93
C PHE A 65 1.24 1.05 -8.26
N SER A 66 0.23 1.75 -7.73
CA SER A 66 0.40 2.95 -6.91
C SER A 66 -0.01 2.62 -5.49
N ARG A 67 0.95 2.66 -4.56
CA ARG A 67 0.66 2.42 -3.15
C ARG A 67 -0.33 3.44 -2.58
N LEU A 68 -0.27 4.69 -3.04
CA LEU A 68 -1.19 5.74 -2.63
C LEU A 68 -2.63 5.37 -2.99
N GLU A 69 -2.88 5.09 -4.27
CA GLU A 69 -4.21 4.71 -4.77
C GLU A 69 -4.72 3.42 -4.11
N PHE A 70 -3.82 2.47 -3.85
CA PHE A 70 -4.12 1.24 -3.13
C PHE A 70 -4.60 1.50 -1.70
N ILE A 71 -3.88 2.31 -0.94
CA ILE A 71 -4.24 2.64 0.45
C ILE A 71 -5.51 3.48 0.49
N GLU A 72 -5.69 4.45 -0.43
CA GLU A 72 -6.94 5.21 -0.55
C GLU A 72 -8.14 4.29 -0.83
N PHE A 73 -7.97 3.36 -1.78
CA PHE A 73 -9.00 2.37 -2.11
C PHE A 73 -9.39 1.55 -0.89
N ILE A 74 -8.42 0.93 -0.21
CA ILE A 74 -8.72 0.08 0.96
C ILE A 74 -9.34 0.91 2.08
N SER A 75 -8.82 2.10 2.37
CA SER A 75 -9.29 2.93 3.47
C SER A 75 -10.75 3.33 3.30
N ARG A 76 -11.12 3.76 2.08
CA ARG A 76 -12.50 4.15 1.75
C ARG A 76 -13.48 2.98 1.91
N HIS A 77 -13.13 1.82 1.38
CA HIS A 77 -14.02 0.66 1.44
C HIS A 77 -14.06 0.05 2.85
N LEU A 78 -12.96 0.08 3.60
CA LEU A 78 -12.94 -0.39 4.98
C LEU A 78 -13.82 0.48 5.88
N GLU A 79 -13.79 1.81 5.70
CA GLU A 79 -14.70 2.71 6.41
C GLU A 79 -16.17 2.34 6.16
N GLN A 80 -16.55 2.13 4.89
CA GLN A 80 -17.91 1.72 4.51
C GLN A 80 -18.30 0.39 5.16
N ILE A 81 -17.41 -0.61 5.13
CA ILE A 81 -17.64 -1.91 5.76
C ILE A 81 -17.83 -1.76 7.27
N ILE A 82 -17.00 -0.95 7.93
CA ILE A 82 -17.12 -0.70 9.38
C ILE A 82 -18.49 -0.05 9.70
N HIS A 83 -18.92 0.94 8.90
CA HIS A 83 -20.24 1.55 9.07
C HIS A 83 -21.39 0.54 8.92
N LEU A 84 -21.28 -0.39 7.96
CA LEU A 84 -22.27 -1.47 7.81
C LEU A 84 -22.25 -2.42 9.01
N LYS A 85 -21.06 -2.79 9.50
CA LYS A 85 -20.89 -3.68 10.65
C LYS A 85 -21.44 -3.07 11.95
N LEU A 86 -21.31 -1.76 12.14
CA LEU A 86 -21.90 -1.05 13.30
C LEU A 86 -23.44 -1.14 13.34
N LYS A 87 -24.08 -1.28 12.17
CA LYS A 87 -25.55 -1.40 12.03
C LYS A 87 -26.09 -2.81 12.27
N ILE A 88 -25.24 -3.82 12.44
CA ILE A 88 -25.67 -5.20 12.75
C ILE A 88 -26.48 -5.19 14.05
N SER A 89 -27.67 -5.78 14.07
CA SER A 89 -28.51 -5.83 15.28
C SER A 89 -28.02 -6.88 16.28
N ASP A 90 -27.57 -8.04 15.79
CA ASP A 90 -26.99 -9.11 16.60
C ASP A 90 -25.64 -8.70 17.20
N GLN A 91 -25.57 -8.59 18.53
CA GLN A 91 -24.37 -8.14 19.23
C GLN A 91 -23.21 -9.13 19.13
N ARG A 92 -23.47 -10.44 19.13
CA ARG A 92 -22.43 -11.46 19.03
C ARG A 92 -21.80 -11.42 17.64
N LEU A 93 -22.63 -11.30 16.61
CA LEU A 93 -22.20 -11.17 15.22
C LEU A 93 -21.42 -9.86 15.01
N LYS A 94 -21.93 -8.75 15.56
CA LYS A 94 -21.25 -7.45 15.55
C LYS A 94 -19.87 -7.53 16.18
N GLN A 95 -19.75 -8.10 17.39
CA GLN A 95 -18.47 -8.25 18.09
C GLN A 95 -17.49 -9.11 17.29
N HIS A 96 -17.96 -10.20 16.67
CA HIS A 96 -17.12 -11.03 15.81
C HIS A 96 -16.57 -10.24 14.62
N HIS A 97 -17.42 -9.51 13.91
CA HIS A 97 -17.03 -8.75 12.72
C HIS A 97 -16.27 -7.46 13.01
N LEU A 98 -16.50 -6.83 14.17
CA LEU A 98 -15.74 -5.70 14.72
C LEU A 98 -14.68 -6.19 15.71
N SER A 99 -13.90 -7.18 15.28
CA SER A 99 -12.72 -7.69 15.96
C SER A 99 -11.49 -7.57 15.06
N PRO A 100 -10.25 -7.65 15.59
CA PRO A 100 -9.06 -7.64 14.75
C PRO A 100 -9.07 -8.73 13.69
N LYS A 101 -9.64 -9.90 14.00
CA LYS A 101 -9.84 -10.97 13.02
C LYS A 101 -10.80 -10.53 11.92
N GLY A 102 -11.98 -10.04 12.30
CA GLY A 102 -13.00 -9.60 11.35
C GLY A 102 -12.56 -8.47 10.42
N LEU A 103 -11.84 -7.46 10.93
CA LEU A 103 -11.27 -6.39 10.10
C LEU A 103 -10.07 -6.89 9.28
N GLY A 104 -9.31 -7.86 9.79
CA GLY A 104 -8.21 -8.48 9.07
C GLY A 104 -8.69 -9.24 7.83
N ASP A 105 -9.82 -9.95 7.95
CA ASP A 105 -10.46 -10.65 6.83
C ASP A 105 -10.97 -9.66 5.76
N ASP A 106 -11.57 -8.53 6.17
CA ASP A 106 -11.97 -7.46 5.25
C ASP A 106 -10.76 -6.87 4.51
N LEU A 107 -9.66 -6.59 5.22
CA LEU A 107 -8.45 -6.03 4.62
C LEU A 107 -7.85 -6.97 3.56
N TYR A 108 -7.84 -8.28 3.83
CA TYR A 108 -7.40 -9.27 2.87
C TYR A 108 -8.30 -9.26 1.62
N PHE A 109 -9.63 -9.28 1.82
CA PHE A 109 -10.59 -9.23 0.72
C PHE A 109 -10.47 -7.95 -0.13
N LEU A 110 -10.32 -6.79 0.50
CA LEU A 110 -10.14 -5.50 -0.19
C LEU A 110 -8.81 -5.44 -0.95
N THR A 111 -7.74 -6.00 -0.37
CA THR A 111 -6.44 -6.10 -1.02
C THR A 111 -6.51 -6.94 -2.28
N GLU A 112 -7.13 -8.11 -2.18
CA GLU A 112 -7.34 -8.99 -3.32
C GLU A 112 -8.23 -8.35 -4.39
N SER A 113 -9.33 -7.71 -3.97
CA SER A 113 -10.23 -6.98 -4.86
C SER A 113 -9.52 -5.89 -5.64
N TYR A 114 -8.71 -5.06 -5.00
CA TYR A 114 -7.92 -4.02 -5.67
C TYR A 114 -6.98 -4.63 -6.72
N HIS A 115 -6.22 -5.66 -6.34
CA HIS A 115 -5.26 -6.29 -7.25
C HIS A 115 -5.96 -6.94 -8.45
N ARG A 116 -7.12 -7.56 -8.26
CA ARG A 116 -7.91 -8.16 -9.35
C ARG A 116 -8.48 -7.09 -10.29
N GLN A 117 -9.11 -6.04 -9.76
CA GLN A 117 -9.69 -4.95 -10.55
C GLN A 117 -8.63 -4.24 -11.41
N ASN A 118 -7.40 -4.14 -10.91
CA ASN A 118 -6.28 -3.51 -11.61
C ASN A 118 -5.43 -4.48 -12.45
N ARG A 119 -5.84 -5.75 -12.59
CA ARG A 119 -5.10 -6.80 -13.33
C ARG A 119 -3.65 -6.99 -12.83
N LEU A 120 -3.46 -6.78 -11.53
CA LEU A 120 -2.21 -6.98 -10.81
C LEU A 120 -2.18 -8.34 -10.10
N PHE A 121 -3.34 -8.97 -9.89
CA PHE A 121 -3.45 -10.23 -9.18
C PHE A 121 -2.93 -11.39 -10.03
N ASN A 122 -1.93 -12.08 -9.50
CA ASN A 122 -1.41 -13.32 -10.06
C ASN A 122 -1.03 -14.30 -8.93
N GLY A 123 -1.98 -14.51 -8.02
CA GLY A 123 -1.80 -15.29 -6.79
C GLY A 123 -1.37 -14.44 -5.60
N LYS A 124 -1.50 -15.00 -4.39
CA LYS A 124 -1.41 -14.20 -3.14
C LYS A 124 -0.10 -13.43 -2.97
N TYR A 125 1.03 -14.00 -3.41
CA TYR A 125 2.35 -13.38 -3.27
C TYR A 125 2.60 -12.23 -4.26
N SER A 126 1.77 -12.08 -5.30
CA SER A 126 1.83 -10.89 -6.18
C SER A 126 1.30 -9.62 -5.50
N MET A 127 0.59 -9.77 -4.38
CA MET A 127 -0.05 -8.68 -3.65
C MET A 127 0.83 -8.07 -2.57
N THR A 128 1.98 -8.65 -2.26
CA THR A 128 2.87 -8.09 -1.23
C THR A 128 3.61 -6.86 -1.73
N ASP A 129 3.98 -5.98 -0.79
CA ASP A 129 4.81 -4.82 -1.08
C ASP A 129 6.27 -5.22 -1.33
N PHE A 130 6.76 -6.16 -0.53
CA PHE A 130 8.15 -6.61 -0.50
C PHE A 130 8.29 -8.12 -0.65
N ILE A 131 9.52 -8.56 -0.92
CA ILE A 131 9.89 -9.98 -0.98
C ILE A 131 11.35 -10.16 -0.56
N THR A 132 11.67 -11.24 0.14
CA THR A 132 13.06 -11.61 0.44
C THR A 132 13.73 -12.26 -0.77
N PRO A 133 15.05 -12.13 -0.95
CA PRO A 133 15.76 -12.79 -2.05
C PRO A 133 15.51 -14.31 -2.11
N GLN A 134 15.45 -14.98 -0.96
CA GLN A 134 15.20 -16.43 -0.89
C GLN A 134 13.78 -16.78 -1.32
N ALA A 135 12.77 -16.02 -0.88
CA ALA A 135 11.41 -16.23 -1.32
C ALA A 135 11.23 -15.96 -2.82
N LEU A 136 11.92 -14.95 -3.36
CA LEU A 136 11.90 -14.65 -4.79
C LEU A 136 12.49 -15.80 -5.61
N LEU A 137 13.61 -16.36 -5.20
CA LEU A 137 14.25 -17.50 -5.86
C LEU A 137 13.29 -18.71 -5.93
N LYS A 138 12.66 -19.05 -4.81
CA LYS A 138 11.66 -20.14 -4.76
C LYS A 138 10.50 -19.90 -5.72
N LEU A 139 9.97 -18.67 -5.78
CA LEU A 139 8.91 -18.34 -6.73
C LEU A 139 9.35 -18.47 -8.20
N GLN A 140 10.57 -18.04 -8.53
CA GLN A 140 11.14 -18.20 -9.88
C GLN A 140 11.28 -19.67 -10.27
N GLN A 141 11.57 -20.54 -9.30
CA GLN A 141 11.64 -21.99 -9.45
C GLN A 141 10.26 -22.68 -9.41
N LYS A 142 9.16 -21.91 -9.29
CA LYS A 142 7.78 -22.39 -9.12
C LYS A 142 7.54 -23.19 -7.83
N GLU A 143 8.43 -23.07 -6.84
CA GLU A 143 8.31 -23.70 -5.53
C GLU A 143 7.51 -22.81 -4.58
N LYS A 144 6.18 -22.95 -4.61
CA LYS A 144 5.28 -22.12 -3.78
C LYS A 144 5.10 -22.63 -2.35
N VAL A 145 5.71 -23.76 -2.01
CA VAL A 145 5.60 -24.40 -0.69
C VAL A 145 6.49 -23.66 0.31
N LYS A 146 6.05 -23.56 1.57
CA LYS A 146 6.80 -22.89 2.65
C LYS A 146 7.12 -21.41 2.38
N LEU A 147 6.21 -20.73 1.68
CA LEU A 147 6.22 -19.28 1.55
C LEU A 147 5.09 -18.68 2.39
N ILE A 148 5.40 -17.60 3.08
CA ILE A 148 4.50 -16.92 4.01
C ILE A 148 4.17 -15.52 3.44
N PHE A 149 2.90 -15.16 3.52
CA PHE A 149 2.44 -13.78 3.32
C PHE A 149 2.44 -13.14 4.69
N GLU A 150 3.46 -12.32 4.97
CA GLU A 150 3.68 -11.78 6.30
C GLU A 150 3.41 -10.27 6.35
N HIS A 151 2.86 -9.81 7.46
CA HIS A 151 2.75 -8.38 7.75
C HIS A 151 4.03 -7.89 8.43
N MET A 152 4.70 -6.88 7.87
CA MET A 152 5.95 -6.37 8.44
C MET A 152 5.74 -5.78 9.84
N ILE A 153 4.60 -5.12 10.06
CA ILE A 153 4.08 -4.79 11.38
C ILE A 153 2.95 -5.77 11.73
N PRO A 154 3.01 -6.48 12.88
CA PRO A 154 1.97 -7.42 13.27
C PRO A 154 0.57 -6.81 13.20
N LYS A 155 -0.30 -7.39 12.36
CA LYS A 155 -1.58 -6.76 11.99
C LYS A 155 -2.47 -6.41 13.19
N ASN A 156 -2.42 -7.23 14.22
CA ASN A 156 -3.22 -7.04 15.44
C ASN A 156 -2.89 -5.71 16.14
N LEU A 157 -1.65 -5.20 16.03
CA LEU A 157 -1.27 -3.94 16.69
C LEU A 157 -2.08 -2.76 16.16
N TYR A 158 -2.21 -2.63 14.85
CA TYR A 158 -2.95 -1.52 14.27
C TYR A 158 -4.44 -1.82 14.11
N LEU A 159 -4.83 -3.09 13.91
CA LEU A 159 -6.25 -3.45 13.83
C LEU A 159 -6.97 -3.26 15.17
N ASN A 160 -6.33 -3.58 16.30
CA ASN A 160 -6.90 -3.28 17.63
C ASN A 160 -7.20 -1.78 17.78
N ARG A 161 -6.31 -0.92 17.30
CA ARG A 161 -6.52 0.54 17.34
C ARG A 161 -7.74 0.96 16.53
N LEU A 162 -7.93 0.41 15.32
CA LEU A 162 -9.09 0.71 14.48
C LEU A 162 -10.39 0.19 15.11
N VAL A 163 -10.38 -1.03 15.64
CA VAL A 163 -11.54 -1.64 16.32
C VAL A 163 -12.00 -0.79 17.50
N ASN A 164 -11.07 -0.40 18.38
CA ASN A 164 -11.40 0.40 19.57
C ASN A 164 -12.05 1.74 19.19
N LYS A 165 -11.53 2.40 18.16
CA LYS A 165 -12.08 3.66 17.66
C LYS A 165 -13.43 3.48 16.97
N ALA A 166 -13.61 2.39 16.22
CA ALA A 166 -14.88 2.07 15.58
C ALA A 166 -15.98 1.83 16.62
N GLN A 167 -15.67 1.07 17.67
CA GLN A 167 -16.60 0.79 18.77
C GLN A 167 -16.97 2.05 19.58
N GLN A 168 -16.07 3.03 19.65
CA GLN A 168 -16.32 4.34 20.24
C GLN A 168 -17.10 5.29 19.33
N GLY A 169 -17.33 4.93 18.06
CA GLY A 169 -18.01 5.80 17.08
C GLY A 169 -17.19 7.01 16.65
N ILE A 170 -15.87 6.99 16.86
CA ILE A 170 -14.97 8.12 16.54
C ILE A 170 -14.00 7.83 15.39
N LEU A 171 -14.08 6.63 14.79
CA LEU A 171 -13.19 6.26 13.69
C LEU A 171 -13.59 6.99 12.41
N THR A 172 -12.62 7.64 11.77
CA THR A 172 -12.81 8.37 10.51
C THR A 172 -11.98 7.76 9.38
N TYR A 173 -12.35 8.07 8.13
CA TYR A 173 -11.52 7.79 6.95
C TYR A 173 -10.05 8.17 7.14
N ASP A 174 -9.77 9.40 7.58
CA ASP A 174 -8.40 9.90 7.74
C ASP A 174 -7.60 9.08 8.76
N GLU A 175 -8.25 8.63 9.84
CA GLU A 175 -7.61 7.76 10.82
C GLU A 175 -7.28 6.38 10.24
N ILE A 176 -8.19 5.79 9.47
CA ILE A 176 -7.97 4.52 8.76
C ILE A 176 -6.80 4.69 7.78
N TYR A 177 -6.87 5.71 6.92
CA TYR A 177 -5.87 6.00 5.91
C TYR A 177 -4.48 6.18 6.52
N ASN A 178 -4.36 7.01 7.56
CA ASN A 178 -3.09 7.26 8.22
C ASN A 178 -2.53 6.01 8.90
N VAL A 179 -3.38 5.17 9.49
CA VAL A 179 -2.98 3.91 10.11
C VAL A 179 -2.48 2.91 9.04
N LEU A 180 -3.23 2.74 7.95
CA LEU A 180 -2.87 1.80 6.90
C LEU A 180 -1.63 2.27 6.13
N MET A 181 -1.54 3.55 5.79
CA MET A 181 -0.37 4.11 5.12
C MET A 181 0.91 3.85 5.92
N LYS A 182 0.81 3.96 7.25
CA LYS A 182 1.93 3.83 8.18
C LYS A 182 2.29 2.38 8.50
N TYR A 183 1.32 1.48 8.65
CA TYR A 183 1.56 0.13 9.18
C TYR A 183 1.20 -1.02 8.26
N TYR A 184 0.41 -0.79 7.20
CA TYR A 184 -0.03 -1.84 6.27
C TYR A 184 1.05 -2.12 5.21
N TYR A 185 2.13 -2.78 5.64
CA TYR A 185 3.19 -3.27 4.77
C TYR A 185 3.27 -4.79 4.86
N THR A 186 3.44 -5.42 3.71
CA THR A 186 3.46 -6.88 3.59
C THR A 186 4.70 -7.36 2.85
N CYS A 187 5.22 -8.51 3.25
CA CYS A 187 6.39 -9.13 2.65
C CYS A 187 6.11 -10.60 2.37
N THR A 188 6.58 -11.09 1.23
CA THR A 188 6.68 -12.53 0.98
C THR A 188 8.01 -13.02 1.54
N VAL A 189 7.95 -13.94 2.51
CA VAL A 189 9.13 -14.54 3.16
C VAL A 189 9.06 -16.07 3.06
N THR A 190 10.17 -16.74 3.34
CA THR A 190 10.20 -18.19 3.56
C THR A 190 9.72 -18.54 4.97
N GLU A 191 9.30 -19.79 5.18
CA GLU A 191 8.94 -20.31 6.51
C GLU A 191 10.09 -20.16 7.53
N ASP A 192 11.34 -20.37 7.12
CA ASP A 192 12.51 -20.23 7.99
C ASP A 192 12.75 -18.78 8.41
N GLU A 193 12.59 -17.83 7.47
CA GLU A 193 12.65 -16.40 7.75
C GLU A 193 11.50 -15.96 8.68
N ASP A 194 10.27 -16.41 8.44
CA ASP A 194 9.11 -16.11 9.29
C ASP A 194 9.33 -16.59 10.73
N ASN A 195 9.86 -17.80 10.91
CA ASN A 195 10.18 -18.36 12.22
C ASN A 195 11.25 -17.57 12.99
N SER A 196 12.12 -16.85 12.29
CA SER A 196 13.11 -15.96 12.91
C SER A 196 12.54 -14.61 13.35
N LEU A 197 11.35 -14.25 12.84
CA LEU A 197 10.68 -13.00 13.20
C LEU A 197 9.82 -13.18 14.47
N PRO A 198 9.81 -12.19 15.38
CA PRO A 198 8.88 -12.21 16.52
C PRO A 198 7.42 -12.20 16.02
N PRO A 199 6.56 -13.17 16.38
CA PRO A 199 5.30 -13.41 15.65
C PRO A 199 4.16 -12.43 16.01
N SER A 200 4.13 -11.91 17.23
CA SER A 200 2.92 -11.22 17.75
C SER A 200 3.13 -9.78 18.20
N LYS A 201 4.39 -9.32 18.28
CA LYS A 201 4.71 -7.98 18.77
C LYS A 201 5.92 -7.40 18.05
N MET A 202 6.00 -6.08 18.06
CA MET A 202 7.26 -5.40 17.82
C MET A 202 8.16 -5.59 19.05
N GLN A 203 9.46 -5.74 18.84
CA GLN A 203 10.44 -5.86 19.92
C GLN A 203 10.64 -4.52 20.65
N ASP A 204 11.24 -4.61 21.84
CA ASP A 204 11.59 -3.43 22.64
C ASP A 204 12.50 -2.49 21.84
N GLY A 205 12.31 -1.19 22.01
CA GLY A 205 13.03 -0.16 21.25
C GLY A 205 12.35 0.28 19.94
N TRP A 206 11.25 -0.35 19.52
CA TRP A 206 10.50 0.12 18.34
C TRP A 206 9.86 1.52 18.58
N ASP A 207 10.27 2.48 17.76
CA ASP A 207 9.85 3.89 17.81
C ASP A 207 8.41 4.17 17.32
N ARG A 208 7.68 3.12 16.91
CA ARG A 208 6.35 3.20 16.27
C ARG A 208 6.35 3.95 14.93
N GLN A 209 7.49 4.17 14.30
CA GLN A 209 7.60 4.83 12.99
C GLN A 209 8.16 3.88 11.93
N ASN A 210 9.17 3.10 12.29
CA ASN A 210 9.85 2.23 11.35
C ASN A 210 9.09 0.92 11.09
N ALA A 211 8.43 0.82 9.93
CA ALA A 211 7.68 -0.38 9.53
C ALA A 211 8.55 -1.65 9.37
N PHE A 212 9.87 -1.47 9.26
CA PHE A 212 10.84 -2.52 8.91
C PHE A 212 11.67 -3.01 10.09
N TYR A 213 11.39 -2.51 11.30
CA TYR A 213 12.21 -2.77 12.49
C TYR A 213 12.42 -4.26 12.79
N ARG A 214 11.40 -5.11 12.62
CA ARG A 214 11.52 -6.57 12.82
C ARG A 214 12.54 -7.21 11.89
N TYR A 215 12.60 -6.75 10.64
CA TYR A 215 13.50 -7.27 9.63
C TYR A 215 14.94 -6.78 9.87
N GLN A 216 15.09 -5.52 10.29
CA GLN A 216 16.40 -4.97 10.64
C GLN A 216 17.03 -5.69 11.83
N LEU A 217 16.26 -6.01 12.87
CA LEU A 217 16.76 -6.74 14.03
C LEU A 217 17.07 -8.21 13.74
N ALA A 218 16.32 -8.83 12.82
CA ALA A 218 16.58 -10.21 12.39
C ALA A 218 17.63 -10.30 11.27
N GLU A 219 18.20 -9.16 10.84
CA GLU A 219 19.14 -9.07 9.72
C GLU A 219 18.59 -9.71 8.42
N ILE A 220 17.27 -9.63 8.21
CA ILE A 220 16.60 -10.15 7.01
C ILE A 220 16.49 -9.05 5.96
N GLU A 221 17.17 -9.24 4.83
CA GLU A 221 17.07 -8.37 3.68
C GLU A 221 15.77 -8.59 2.89
N PHE A 222 15.23 -7.51 2.34
CA PHE A 222 14.07 -7.54 1.47
C PHE A 222 14.19 -6.48 0.36
N ILE A 223 13.52 -6.73 -0.75
CA ILE A 223 13.43 -5.82 -1.89
C ILE A 223 11.97 -5.53 -2.23
N GLU A 224 11.72 -4.45 -2.96
CA GLU A 224 10.37 -4.20 -3.53
C GLU A 224 9.97 -5.42 -4.36
N ASN A 225 8.74 -5.90 -4.16
CA ASN A 225 8.24 -7.03 -4.90
C ASN A 225 8.17 -6.65 -6.39
N PRO A 226 8.91 -7.35 -7.28
CA PRO A 226 9.02 -6.95 -8.68
C PRO A 226 7.70 -7.14 -9.45
N LYS A 227 6.73 -7.87 -8.90
CA LYS A 227 5.43 -8.14 -9.53
C LYS A 227 5.54 -8.78 -10.93
N THR A 228 6.65 -9.43 -11.25
CA THR A 228 6.91 -10.05 -12.58
C THR A 228 6.87 -11.57 -12.64
N PHE A 229 6.97 -12.30 -11.52
CA PHE A 229 7.30 -13.75 -11.51
C PHE A 229 6.16 -14.66 -11.07
N TRP A 230 4.97 -14.52 -11.65
CA TRP A 230 3.81 -15.30 -11.25
C TRP A 230 3.05 -15.90 -12.42
#